data_AF-A0A373TGU4-F1
#
_entry.id   AF-A0A373TGU4-F1
#
_cell.length_a   1.000
_cell.length_b   1.000
_cell.length_c   1.000
_cell.angle_alpha   90.00
_cell.angle_beta   90.00
_cell.angle_gamma   90.00
#
_symmetry.space_group_name_H-M   'P 1'
#
loop_
_entity.id
_entity.type
_entity.pdbx_description
1 polymer ?
#
loop_
_entity_poly.entity_id
_entity_poly.type
_entity_poly.pdbx_seq_one_letter_code
_entity_poly.pdbx_strand_id
1 'polypeptide(L)'
;MFNKNKRTKKFSDLLIPGIILIIIGIVFAFQGIRDYSKLNGDLLNLNTASEKDLDAGKYVEIDVDYAFYSFCENVETTNYVFKRTTDQYYLISALKDNEYYIGLNIAESKKSELEALSDHTWSQSGADPGTLHYIGKLCKSDSEIMGYMKNYIYDMYESAYDITLTSTEKATLDSYMLPYYIKIMTKEGSRTSIIIGLVVLGLGILLIILGIIRHKNTVYGPDIQPEPYTGAYGNPTTPDMNTSMNSGYADPNAQEPTTPFSDNNTSEATTSGLDPDTFDGDGTSSFKLKD
;
A
#
# COMPACT_ATOMS: atom_id res chain seq x y z
N MET A 1 -13.77 2.16 -45.30
CA MET A 1 -12.90 3.10 -44.56
C MET A 1 -12.08 2.29 -43.56
N PHE A 2 -10.91 1.78 -43.97
CA PHE A 2 -10.11 0.86 -43.14
C PHE A 2 -9.14 1.63 -42.25
N ASN A 3 -9.21 1.29 -40.96
CA ASN A 3 -8.50 1.89 -39.85
C ASN A 3 -6.98 1.62 -39.93
N LYS A 4 -6.22 2.48 -40.62
CA LYS A 4 -4.76 2.54 -40.51
C LYS A 4 -4.43 3.24 -39.19
N ASN A 5 -4.14 2.49 -38.12
CA ASN A 5 -3.30 2.90 -36.97
C ASN A 5 -3.22 1.81 -35.87
N LYS A 6 -2.60 0.65 -36.16
CA LYS A 6 -2.40 -0.40 -35.13
C LYS A 6 -0.99 -0.99 -35.01
N ARG A 7 0.02 -0.51 -35.75
CA ARG A 7 1.37 -1.14 -35.74
C ARG A 7 2.42 -0.45 -34.86
N THR A 8 2.20 0.77 -34.39
CA THR A 8 3.11 1.48 -33.48
C THR A 8 2.97 1.08 -32.00
N LYS A 9 1.94 0.31 -31.62
CA LYS A 9 1.67 -0.03 -30.21
C LYS A 9 2.66 -1.02 -29.58
N LYS A 10 3.24 -1.97 -30.34
CA LYS A 10 3.97 -3.11 -29.72
C LYS A 10 5.36 -2.79 -29.15
N PHE A 11 5.99 -1.68 -29.55
CA PHE A 11 7.31 -1.30 -29.05
C PHE A 11 7.24 -0.51 -27.74
N SER A 12 6.20 0.32 -27.58
CA SER A 12 5.92 1.05 -26.35
C SER A 12 5.50 0.14 -25.18
N ASP A 13 4.97 -1.04 -25.47
CA ASP A 13 4.36 -1.94 -24.47
C ASP A 13 5.34 -2.50 -23.43
N LEU A 14 6.65 -2.51 -23.71
CA LEU A 14 7.69 -2.99 -22.76
C LEU A 14 8.66 -1.88 -22.31
N LEU A 15 8.87 -0.86 -23.14
CA LEU A 15 9.78 0.24 -22.80
C LEU A 15 9.20 1.15 -21.71
N ILE A 16 7.94 1.55 -21.86
CA ILE A 16 7.28 2.44 -20.90
C ILE A 16 7.21 1.81 -19.49
N PRO A 17 6.70 0.57 -19.30
CA PRO A 17 6.72 -0.05 -17.98
C PRO A 17 8.14 -0.30 -17.46
N GLY A 18 9.11 -0.62 -18.34
CA GLY A 18 10.52 -0.74 -17.95
C GLY A 18 11.10 0.55 -17.36
N ILE A 19 10.83 1.69 -18.00
CA ILE A 19 11.25 3.02 -17.51
C ILE A 19 10.59 3.33 -16.16
N ILE A 20 9.29 3.06 -16.03
CA ILE A 20 8.56 3.29 -14.77
C ILE A 20 9.18 2.46 -13.64
N LEU A 21 9.46 1.17 -13.86
CA LEU A 21 10.13 0.33 -12.87
C LEU A 21 11.52 0.85 -12.52
N ILE A 22 12.31 1.32 -13.49
CA ILE A 22 13.62 1.92 -13.19
C ILE A 22 13.47 3.13 -12.26
N ILE A 23 12.52 4.04 -12.55
CA ILE A 23 12.29 5.22 -11.70
C ILE A 23 11.89 4.79 -10.28
N ILE A 24 10.94 3.87 -10.16
CA ILE A 24 10.50 3.35 -8.85
C ILE A 24 11.68 2.70 -8.12
N GLY A 25 12.45 1.85 -8.80
CA GLY A 25 13.61 1.17 -8.24
C GLY A 25 14.67 2.14 -7.73
N ILE A 26 14.97 3.19 -8.51
CA ILE A 26 15.90 4.26 -8.10
C ILE A 26 15.38 4.98 -6.85
N VAL A 27 14.09 5.32 -6.81
CA VAL A 27 13.49 6.01 -5.66
C VAL A 27 13.59 5.17 -4.39
N PHE A 28 13.21 3.89 -4.44
CA PHE A 28 13.30 2.98 -3.29
C PHE A 28 14.75 2.75 -2.84
N ALA A 29 15.68 2.57 -3.79
CA ALA A 29 17.09 2.38 -3.49
C ALA A 29 17.70 3.64 -2.86
N PHE A 30 17.43 4.81 -3.43
CA PHE A 30 17.94 6.08 -2.92
C PHE A 30 17.39 6.41 -1.53
N GLN A 31 16.08 6.27 -1.32
CA GLN A 31 15.48 6.48 -0.01
C GLN A 31 16.06 5.51 1.02
N GLY A 32 16.17 4.22 0.68
CA GLY A 32 16.79 3.21 1.54
C GLY A 32 18.24 3.53 1.88
N ILE A 33 19.07 3.94 0.91
CA ILE A 33 20.47 4.33 1.14
C ILE A 33 20.54 5.57 2.05
N ARG A 34 19.74 6.60 1.75
CA ARG A 34 19.70 7.84 2.54
C ARG A 34 19.32 7.54 3.98
N ASP A 35 18.23 6.81 4.19
CA ASP A 35 17.71 6.52 5.51
C ASP A 35 18.68 5.60 6.27
N TYR A 36 19.25 4.58 5.62
CA TYR A 36 20.29 3.73 6.21
C TYR A 36 21.51 4.53 6.65
N SER A 37 21.99 5.46 5.81
CA SER A 37 23.13 6.31 6.16
C SER A 37 22.82 7.22 7.35
N LYS A 38 21.62 7.82 7.40
CA LYS A 38 21.21 8.71 8.48
C LYS A 38 21.00 7.96 9.80
N LEU A 39 20.44 6.74 9.77
CA LEU A 39 20.29 5.87 10.93
C LEU A 39 21.62 5.32 11.48
N ASN A 40 22.72 5.47 10.75
CA ASN A 40 24.07 5.17 11.22
C ASN A 40 24.91 6.42 11.51
N GLY A 41 24.32 7.61 11.29
CA GLY A 41 24.95 8.88 11.60
C GLY A 41 24.68 9.32 13.02
N ASP A 42 24.87 10.62 13.24
CA ASP A 42 24.53 11.28 14.49
C ASP A 42 23.01 11.47 14.59
N LEU A 43 22.42 10.97 15.68
CA LEU A 43 20.99 11.02 15.94
C LEU A 43 20.71 12.07 17.00
N LEU A 44 19.65 12.84 16.83
CA LEU A 44 19.22 13.76 17.89
C LEU A 44 18.62 12.95 19.04
N ASN A 45 19.27 12.98 20.20
CA ASN A 45 18.79 12.33 21.41
C ASN A 45 17.67 13.16 22.05
N LEU A 46 16.43 12.66 21.96
CA LEU A 46 15.27 13.38 22.45
C LEU A 46 15.20 13.44 23.97
N ASN A 47 15.83 12.54 24.72
CA ASN A 47 15.83 12.63 26.19
C ASN A 47 16.67 13.81 26.72
N THR A 48 17.48 14.45 25.86
CA THR A 48 18.33 15.60 26.23
C THR A 48 18.09 16.85 25.39
N ALA A 49 17.35 16.73 24.28
CA ALA A 49 17.04 17.82 23.37
C ALA A 49 16.02 18.81 23.96
N SER A 50 15.99 20.02 23.38
CA SER A 50 14.96 21.03 23.61
C SER A 50 13.99 21.13 22.42
N GLU A 51 12.85 21.80 22.60
CA GLU A 51 11.88 22.03 21.53
C GLU A 51 12.50 22.70 20.29
N LYS A 52 13.47 23.60 20.50
CA LYS A 52 14.15 24.35 19.42
C LYS A 52 15.03 23.47 18.54
N ASP A 53 15.42 22.30 19.04
CA ASP A 53 16.23 21.34 18.30
C ASP A 53 15.38 20.50 17.35
N LEU A 54 14.05 20.56 17.47
CA LEU A 54 13.12 19.77 16.66
C LEU A 54 12.94 20.37 15.28
N ASP A 55 13.05 19.51 14.27
CA ASP A 55 12.71 19.86 12.90
C ASP A 55 12.26 18.61 12.12
N ALA A 56 11.27 18.80 11.26
CA ALA A 56 10.70 17.72 10.48
C ALA A 56 11.78 17.12 9.57
N GLY A 57 11.92 15.80 9.62
CA GLY A 57 12.88 15.04 8.84
C GLY A 57 14.22 14.79 9.51
N LYS A 58 14.46 15.33 10.71
CA LYS A 58 15.59 14.91 11.56
C LYS A 58 15.43 13.44 11.98
N TYR A 59 16.56 12.76 12.10
CA TYR A 59 16.62 11.41 12.65
C TYR A 59 16.92 11.53 14.13
N VAL A 60 16.17 10.78 14.91
CA VAL A 60 16.10 10.91 16.36
C VAL A 60 16.26 9.56 17.01
N GLU A 61 16.74 9.58 18.24
CA GLU A 61 16.68 8.46 19.17
C GLU A 61 15.97 8.89 20.44
N ILE A 62 15.27 7.95 21.08
CA ILE A 62 14.59 8.18 22.35
C ILE A 62 14.53 6.89 23.15
N ASP A 63 14.79 7.01 24.44
CA ASP A 63 14.49 6.02 25.46
C ASP A 63 13.14 6.39 26.09
N VAL A 64 12.17 5.47 26.02
CA VAL A 64 10.81 5.69 26.48
C VAL A 64 10.56 4.91 27.75
N ASP A 65 10.43 5.65 28.86
CA ASP A 65 10.10 5.11 30.18
C ASP A 65 8.61 5.22 30.50
N TYR A 66 7.90 6.11 29.81
CA TYR A 66 6.46 6.33 29.98
C TYR A 66 5.78 6.40 28.62
N ALA A 67 4.78 5.54 28.46
CA ALA A 67 3.89 5.57 27.31
C ALA A 67 2.45 5.60 27.80
N PHE A 68 1.62 6.31 27.06
CA PHE A 68 0.18 6.23 27.19
C PHE A 68 -0.36 5.43 26.01
N TYR A 69 -1.60 4.96 26.11
CA TYR A 69 -2.21 4.15 25.06
C TYR A 69 -2.28 4.87 23.70
N SER A 70 -2.55 4.08 22.67
CA SER A 70 -2.76 4.58 21.32
C SER A 70 -3.89 5.62 21.28
N PHE A 71 -3.62 6.77 20.68
CA PHE A 71 -4.62 7.81 20.43
C PHE A 71 -5.19 7.76 19.00
N CYS A 72 -4.55 7.01 18.11
CA CYS A 72 -4.98 6.88 16.72
C CYS A 72 -4.44 5.59 16.09
N GLU A 73 -5.27 4.92 15.29
CA GLU A 73 -4.90 3.73 14.52
C GLU A 73 -5.08 3.98 13.03
N ASN A 74 -4.10 3.58 12.23
CA ASN A 74 -4.26 3.50 10.79
C ASN A 74 -4.83 2.13 10.41
N VAL A 75 -6.01 2.15 9.80
CA VAL A 75 -6.73 0.94 9.39
C VAL A 75 -6.85 0.90 7.88
N GLU A 76 -6.25 -0.13 7.28
CA GLU A 76 -6.47 -0.45 5.88
C GLU A 76 -7.72 -1.33 5.73
N THR A 77 -8.64 -0.90 4.87
CA THR A 77 -9.79 -1.71 4.48
C THR A 77 -9.46 -2.46 3.19
N THR A 78 -9.20 -3.75 3.30
CA THR A 78 -9.04 -4.65 2.17
C THR A 78 -10.39 -5.25 1.77
N ASN A 79 -10.71 -5.17 0.47
CA ASN A 79 -11.93 -5.74 -0.14
C ASN A 79 -13.24 -5.49 0.66
N TYR A 80 -13.47 -4.24 1.09
CA TYR A 80 -14.70 -3.74 1.74
C TYR A 80 -15.15 -4.40 3.06
N VAL A 81 -14.57 -5.53 3.46
CA VAL A 81 -15.00 -6.30 4.65
C VAL A 81 -13.86 -6.49 5.66
N PHE A 82 -12.62 -6.56 5.20
CA PHE A 82 -11.48 -6.87 6.07
C PHE A 82 -10.73 -5.59 6.45
N LYS A 83 -10.89 -5.19 7.70
CA LYS A 83 -10.11 -4.11 8.31
C LYS A 83 -8.86 -4.69 8.96
N ARG A 84 -7.71 -4.10 8.66
CA ARG A 84 -6.42 -4.45 9.28
C ARG A 84 -5.75 -3.17 9.76
N THR A 85 -5.44 -3.12 11.05
CA THR A 85 -4.56 -2.08 11.59
C THR A 85 -3.14 -2.30 11.08
N THR A 86 -2.57 -1.28 10.45
CA THR A 86 -1.22 -1.31 9.89
C THR A 86 -0.21 -0.72 10.85
N ASP A 87 -0.55 0.44 11.40
CA ASP A 87 0.26 1.16 12.37
C ASP A 87 -0.64 1.93 13.35
N GLN A 88 -0.05 2.32 14.47
CA GLN A 88 -0.72 3.01 15.57
C GLN A 88 0.15 4.14 16.08
N TYR A 89 -0.48 5.15 16.67
CA TYR A 89 0.17 6.30 17.26
C TYR A 89 -0.04 6.28 18.77
N TYR A 90 1.05 6.01 19.49
CA TYR A 90 1.09 6.06 20.95
C TYR A 90 1.50 7.46 21.38
N LEU A 91 0.92 7.92 22.49
CA LEU A 91 1.37 9.15 23.13
C LEU A 91 2.52 8.80 24.05
N ILE A 92 3.63 9.53 23.97
CA ILE A 92 4.77 9.36 24.88
C ILE A 92 5.18 10.71 25.45
N SER A 93 5.82 10.67 26.61
CA SER A 93 6.58 11.82 27.11
C SER A 93 7.96 11.85 26.45
N ALA A 94 8.43 13.05 26.10
CA ALA A 94 9.68 13.28 25.42
C ALA A 94 10.29 14.63 25.81
N LEU A 95 11.47 14.90 25.26
CA LEU A 95 12.34 16.02 25.63
C LEU A 95 12.93 15.87 27.03
N LYS A 96 13.86 16.78 27.32
CA LYS A 96 14.47 16.87 28.64
C LYS A 96 13.39 16.86 29.73
N ASP A 97 13.62 16.06 30.77
CA ASP A 97 12.75 15.97 31.94
C ASP A 97 11.31 15.47 31.64
N ASN A 98 11.07 14.86 30.46
CA ASN A 98 9.77 14.32 30.03
C ASN A 98 8.64 15.38 29.97
N GLU A 99 9.01 16.63 29.70
CA GLU A 99 8.13 17.80 29.80
C GLU A 99 7.04 17.86 28.72
N TYR A 100 7.26 17.24 27.56
CA TYR A 100 6.39 17.40 26.39
C TYR A 100 5.81 16.08 25.92
N TYR A 101 4.64 16.16 25.30
CA TYR A 101 3.98 15.04 24.65
C TYR A 101 4.24 15.05 23.15
N ILE A 102 4.58 13.88 22.62
CA ILE A 102 4.78 13.63 21.19
C ILE A 102 4.17 12.30 20.79
N GLY A 103 3.75 12.16 19.53
CA GLY A 103 3.31 10.87 19.00
C GLY A 103 4.49 9.93 18.71
N LEU A 104 4.27 8.63 18.86
CA LEU A 104 5.17 7.57 18.44
C LEU A 104 4.41 6.63 17.51
N ASN A 105 4.76 6.65 16.23
CA ASN A 105 4.12 5.79 15.22
C ASN A 105 4.84 4.45 15.14
N ILE A 106 4.12 3.39 15.49
CA ILE A 106 4.63 2.02 15.57
C ILE A 106 3.88 1.11 14.62
N ALA A 107 4.55 0.11 14.07
CA ALA A 107 3.87 -0.97 13.36
C ALA A 107 3.06 -1.82 14.34
N GLU A 108 1.92 -2.36 13.88
CA GLU A 108 1.05 -3.25 14.67
C GLU A 108 1.83 -4.40 15.34
N SER A 109 2.88 -4.92 14.68
CA SER A 109 3.70 -6.01 15.20
C SER A 109 4.45 -5.67 16.50
N LYS A 110 4.57 -4.40 16.86
CA LYS A 110 5.25 -3.93 18.08
C LYS A 110 4.26 -3.46 19.17
N LYS A 111 2.96 -3.55 18.91
CA LYS A 111 1.89 -3.10 19.81
C LYS A 111 2.06 -3.61 21.24
N SER A 112 2.32 -4.91 21.39
CA SER A 112 2.42 -5.55 22.72
C SER A 112 3.51 -4.97 23.61
N GLU A 113 4.61 -4.47 23.04
CA GLU A 113 5.70 -3.86 23.82
C GLU A 113 5.23 -2.54 24.45
N LEU A 114 4.56 -1.70 23.66
CA LEU A 114 4.06 -0.39 24.12
C LEU A 114 2.79 -0.49 24.97
N GLU A 115 1.92 -1.48 24.72
CA GLU A 115 0.80 -1.76 25.61
C GLU A 115 1.29 -2.20 26.99
N ALA A 116 2.28 -3.08 27.06
CA ALA A 116 2.88 -3.47 28.35
C ALA A 116 3.47 -2.25 29.09
N LEU A 117 4.11 -1.32 28.38
CA LEU A 117 4.63 -0.09 28.97
C LEU A 117 3.51 0.88 29.39
N SER A 118 2.42 0.93 28.63
CA SER A 118 1.24 1.74 28.97
C SER A 118 0.54 1.20 30.22
N ASP A 119 0.36 -0.13 30.31
CA ASP A 119 -0.19 -0.79 31.49
C ASP A 119 0.68 -0.53 32.72
N HIS A 120 2.01 -0.57 32.57
CA HIS A 120 2.94 -0.24 33.64
C HIS A 120 2.83 1.23 34.07
N THR A 121 2.81 2.15 33.10
CA THR A 121 2.69 3.61 33.33
C THR A 121 1.42 3.94 34.12
N TRP A 122 0.31 3.27 33.83
CA TRP A 122 -0.97 3.45 34.53
C TRP A 122 -1.15 2.56 35.76
N SER A 123 -0.10 1.87 36.22
CA SER A 123 -0.16 0.94 37.35
C SER A 123 -1.24 -0.15 37.20
N GLN A 124 -1.62 -0.48 35.96
CA GLN A 124 -2.51 -1.59 35.63
C GLN A 124 -1.77 -2.94 35.64
N SER A 125 -0.44 -2.89 35.55
CA SER A 125 0.44 -4.06 35.66
C SER A 125 1.61 -3.77 36.61
N GLY A 126 1.93 -4.75 37.47
CA GLY A 126 3.14 -4.73 38.30
C GLY A 126 4.39 -5.26 37.57
N ALA A 127 4.25 -5.75 36.32
CA ALA A 127 5.37 -6.15 35.51
C ALA A 127 5.98 -4.93 34.81
N ASP A 128 7.24 -4.64 35.11
CA ASP A 128 8.01 -3.58 34.49
C ASP A 128 8.63 -4.10 33.17
N PRO A 129 8.20 -3.60 31.99
CA PRO A 129 8.78 -3.99 30.71
C PRO A 129 10.17 -3.36 30.47
N GLY A 130 10.58 -2.43 31.32
CA GLY A 130 11.80 -1.64 31.19
C GLY A 130 11.70 -0.54 30.14
N THR A 131 12.77 0.24 30.04
CA THR A 131 12.92 1.31 29.05
C THR A 131 12.92 0.77 27.63
N LEU A 132 12.09 1.34 26.76
CA LEU A 132 12.03 0.98 25.35
C LEU A 132 12.83 1.98 24.51
N HIS A 133 13.88 1.50 23.84
CA HIS A 133 14.70 2.32 22.95
C HIS A 133 14.18 2.33 21.52
N TYR A 134 13.94 3.52 20.98
CA TYR A 134 13.49 3.72 19.61
C TYR A 134 14.38 4.67 18.82
N ILE A 135 14.58 4.31 17.56
CA ILE A 135 15.21 5.17 16.56
C ILE A 135 14.18 5.43 15.47
N GLY A 136 14.11 6.68 15.01
CA GLY A 136 13.11 7.06 14.03
C GLY A 136 13.42 8.35 13.30
N LYS A 137 12.42 8.79 12.54
CA LYS A 137 12.42 10.07 11.86
C LYS A 137 11.32 10.94 12.45
N LEU A 138 11.66 12.16 12.82
CA LEU A 138 10.69 13.14 13.26
C LEU A 138 9.84 13.58 12.08
N CYS A 139 8.53 13.42 12.19
CA CYS A 139 7.55 13.79 11.17
C CYS A 139 6.63 14.86 11.75
N LYS A 140 6.17 15.79 10.92
CA LYS A 140 5.18 16.78 11.34
C LYS A 140 3.82 16.13 11.42
N SER A 141 3.11 16.32 12.53
CA SER A 141 1.71 15.91 12.67
C SER A 141 0.82 16.84 11.85
N ASP A 142 -0.09 16.27 11.07
CA ASP A 142 -1.13 17.05 10.42
C ASP A 142 -2.23 17.46 11.42
N SER A 143 -3.21 18.23 10.96
CA SER A 143 -4.30 18.71 11.81
C SER A 143 -5.14 17.58 12.40
N GLU A 144 -5.22 16.45 11.72
CA GLU A 144 -6.05 15.31 12.13
C GLU A 144 -5.35 14.54 13.25
N ILE A 145 -4.09 14.15 13.05
CA ILE A 145 -3.26 13.50 14.09
C ILE A 145 -3.16 14.41 15.33
N MET A 146 -2.96 15.72 15.13
CA MET A 146 -2.95 16.68 16.23
C MET A 146 -4.30 16.76 16.95
N GLY A 147 -5.41 16.69 16.23
CA GLY A 147 -6.75 16.67 16.80
C GLY A 147 -6.98 15.43 17.67
N TYR A 148 -6.57 14.26 17.19
CA TYR A 148 -6.69 13.01 17.95
C TYR A 148 -5.83 13.03 19.22
N MET A 149 -4.58 13.50 19.12
CA MET A 149 -3.70 13.62 20.29
C MET A 149 -4.27 14.59 21.34
N LYS A 150 -4.84 15.72 20.90
CA LYS A 150 -5.50 16.69 21.78
C LYS A 150 -6.67 16.08 22.53
N ASN A 151 -7.59 15.48 21.79
CA ASN A 151 -8.78 14.85 22.37
C ASN A 151 -8.37 13.77 23.37
N TYR A 152 -7.38 12.92 23.03
CA TYR A 152 -6.89 11.88 23.91
C TYR A 152 -6.38 12.43 25.26
N ILE A 153 -5.51 13.45 25.24
CA ILE A 153 -5.01 14.04 26.49
C ILE A 153 -6.14 14.71 27.27
N TYR A 154 -7.07 15.39 26.61
CA TYR A 154 -8.20 16.01 27.31
C TYR A 154 -9.05 14.95 28.01
N ASP A 155 -9.45 13.91 27.29
CA ASP A 155 -10.27 12.81 27.83
C ASP A 155 -9.52 12.08 28.96
N MET A 156 -8.21 11.87 28.80
CA MET A 156 -7.35 11.27 29.80
C MET A 156 -7.31 12.10 31.09
N TYR A 157 -7.10 13.42 31.01
CA TYR A 157 -7.09 14.30 32.18
C TYR A 157 -8.48 14.43 32.82
N GLU A 158 -9.54 14.62 32.03
CA GLU A 158 -10.92 14.69 32.53
C GLU A 158 -11.30 13.41 33.28
N SER A 159 -10.94 12.25 32.73
CA SER A 159 -11.18 10.93 33.35
C SER A 159 -10.34 10.70 34.60
N ALA A 160 -9.04 11.02 34.56
CA ALA A 160 -8.13 10.77 35.68
C ALA A 160 -8.46 11.63 36.93
N TYR A 161 -9.00 12.84 36.72
CA TYR A 161 -9.29 13.78 37.80
C TYR A 161 -10.79 13.96 38.08
N ASP A 162 -11.68 13.31 37.31
CA ASP A 162 -13.13 13.49 37.38
C ASP A 162 -13.55 14.98 37.26
N ILE A 163 -13.03 15.65 36.22
CA ILE A 163 -13.25 17.08 35.96
C ILE A 163 -13.73 17.34 34.54
N THR A 164 -14.18 18.57 34.27
CA THR A 164 -14.35 19.10 32.91
C THR A 164 -13.34 20.21 32.68
N LEU A 165 -12.49 20.06 31.67
CA LEU A 165 -11.43 21.03 31.40
C LEU A 165 -12.02 22.32 30.79
N THR A 166 -11.64 23.45 31.38
CA THR A 166 -11.89 24.78 30.84
C THR A 166 -11.04 25.06 29.60
N SER A 167 -11.40 26.09 28.82
CA SER A 167 -10.60 26.51 27.66
C SER A 167 -9.17 26.91 28.02
N THR A 168 -8.95 27.47 29.22
CA THR A 168 -7.61 27.86 29.70
C THR A 168 -6.76 26.63 30.04
N GLU A 169 -7.35 25.60 30.66
CA GLU A 169 -6.65 24.34 30.94
C GLU A 169 -6.32 23.59 29.65
N LYS A 170 -7.25 23.55 28.69
CA LYS A 170 -7.00 22.97 27.36
C LYS A 170 -5.86 23.69 26.63
N ALA A 171 -5.84 25.03 26.67
CA ALA A 171 -4.74 25.82 26.10
C ALA A 171 -3.39 25.57 26.82
N THR A 172 -3.42 25.27 28.12
CA THR A 172 -2.22 24.90 28.88
C THR A 172 -1.72 23.53 28.46
N LEU A 173 -2.59 22.53 28.36
CA LEU A 173 -2.25 21.19 27.86
C LEU A 173 -1.72 21.24 26.42
N ASP A 174 -2.32 22.05 25.56
CA ASP A 174 -1.86 22.29 24.19
C ASP A 174 -0.41 22.79 24.12
N SER A 175 0.05 23.56 25.12
CA SER A 175 1.42 24.07 25.14
C SER A 175 2.48 22.99 25.40
N TYR A 176 2.07 21.86 26.00
CA TYR A 176 2.92 20.69 26.20
C TYR A 176 2.87 19.71 25.03
N MET A 177 1.99 19.91 24.05
CA MET A 177 1.86 19.04 22.88
C MET A 177 2.70 19.54 21.72
N LEU A 178 3.65 18.72 21.31
CA LEU A 178 4.50 19.03 20.16
C LEU A 178 3.83 18.61 18.85
N PRO A 179 3.92 19.42 17.78
CA PRO A 179 3.28 19.13 16.50
C PRO A 179 4.06 18.09 15.66
N TYR A 180 4.55 17.05 16.32
CA TYR A 180 5.40 16.04 15.73
C TYR A 180 4.98 14.64 16.17
N TYR A 181 5.41 13.65 15.38
CA TYR A 181 5.46 12.27 15.80
C TYR A 181 6.76 11.64 15.33
N ILE A 182 7.22 10.62 16.03
CA ILE A 182 8.39 9.83 15.65
C ILE A 182 7.89 8.66 14.83
N LYS A 183 8.24 8.62 13.54
CA LYS A 183 8.06 7.41 12.73
C LYS A 183 9.21 6.47 13.02
N ILE A 184 8.94 5.33 13.66
CA ILE A 184 9.99 4.34 13.95
C ILE A 184 10.59 3.83 12.65
N MET A 185 11.92 3.77 12.61
CA MET A 185 12.68 3.31 11.46
C MET A 185 13.69 2.25 11.91
N THR A 186 13.88 1.21 11.11
CA THR A 186 14.91 0.21 11.37
C THR A 186 15.96 0.19 10.26
N LYS A 187 17.20 -0.13 10.64
CA LYS A 187 18.29 -0.35 9.69
C LYS A 187 17.94 -1.49 8.73
N GLU A 188 17.28 -2.52 9.23
CA GLU A 188 16.77 -3.65 8.42
C GLU A 188 15.71 -3.20 7.43
N GLY A 189 14.73 -2.39 7.84
CA GLY A 189 13.74 -1.82 6.93
C GLY A 189 14.39 -0.99 5.81
N SER A 190 15.40 -0.20 6.16
CA SER A 190 16.18 0.57 5.17
C SER A 190 16.93 -0.35 4.21
N ARG A 191 17.57 -1.41 4.70
CA ARG A 191 18.23 -2.44 3.85
C ARG A 191 17.23 -3.13 2.93
N THR A 192 16.05 -3.49 3.44
CA THR A 192 14.98 -4.09 2.64
C THR A 192 14.54 -3.14 1.52
N SER A 193 14.37 -1.85 1.79
CA SER A 193 14.07 -0.85 0.74
C SER A 193 15.15 -0.79 -0.34
N ILE A 194 16.43 -0.88 0.05
CA ILE A 194 17.55 -0.93 -0.91
C ILE A 194 17.44 -2.17 -1.80
N ILE A 195 17.24 -3.35 -1.20
CA ILE A 195 17.13 -4.62 -1.92
C ILE A 195 15.95 -4.59 -2.89
N ILE A 196 14.77 -4.15 -2.43
CA ILE A 196 13.57 -3.99 -3.27
C ILE A 196 13.87 -3.03 -4.43
N GLY A 197 14.48 -1.88 -4.15
CA GLY A 197 14.86 -0.90 -5.16
C GLY A 197 15.77 -1.48 -6.24
N LEU A 198 16.80 -2.23 -5.86
CA LEU A 198 17.72 -2.88 -6.79
C LEU A 198 17.05 -3.98 -7.62
N VAL A 199 16.19 -4.80 -7.02
CA VAL A 199 15.44 -5.85 -7.72
C VAL A 199 14.51 -5.23 -8.76
N VAL A 200 13.74 -4.21 -8.38
CA VAL A 200 12.80 -3.52 -9.27
C VAL A 200 13.55 -2.81 -10.41
N LEU A 201 14.71 -2.21 -10.12
CA LEU A 201 15.58 -1.61 -11.14
C LEU A 201 16.07 -2.65 -12.14
N GLY A 202 16.55 -3.80 -11.66
CA GLY A 202 17.00 -4.91 -12.51
C GLY A 202 15.89 -5.44 -13.43
N LEU A 203 14.66 -5.59 -12.91
CA LEU A 203 13.49 -5.95 -13.71
C LEU A 203 13.18 -4.90 -14.78
N GLY A 204 13.25 -3.61 -14.44
CA GLY A 204 13.05 -2.53 -15.40
C GLY A 204 14.07 -2.55 -16.54
N ILE A 205 15.35 -2.75 -16.23
CA ILE A 205 16.42 -2.91 -17.25
C ILE A 205 16.13 -4.12 -18.15
N LEU A 206 15.74 -5.25 -17.57
CA LEU A 206 15.42 -6.46 -18.33
C LEU A 206 14.27 -6.22 -19.33
N LEU A 207 13.21 -5.52 -18.92
CA LEU A 207 12.10 -5.16 -19.82
C LEU A 207 12.56 -4.27 -20.99
N ILE A 208 13.45 -3.32 -20.73
CA ILE A 208 14.01 -2.47 -21.80
C ILE A 208 14.81 -3.31 -22.80
N ILE A 209 15.69 -4.19 -22.31
CA ILE A 209 16.50 -5.07 -23.17
C ILE A 209 15.59 -5.96 -24.03
N LEU A 210 14.57 -6.59 -23.43
CA LEU A 210 13.60 -7.42 -24.16
C LEU A 210 12.80 -6.63 -25.18
N GLY A 211 12.41 -5.39 -24.86
CA GLY A 211 11.75 -4.48 -25.79
C GLY A 211 12.61 -4.16 -27.01
N ILE A 212 13.91 -3.86 -26.78
CA ILE A 212 14.88 -3.58 -27.86
C ILE A 212 15.10 -4.83 -28.73
N ILE A 213 15.26 -6.02 -28.14
CA ILE A 213 15.44 -7.27 -28.90
C ILE A 213 14.21 -7.56 -29.76
N ARG A 214 12.99 -7.46 -29.21
CA ARG A 214 11.76 -7.66 -29.98
C ARG A 214 11.64 -6.69 -31.16
N HIS A 215 12.03 -5.44 -30.98
CA HIS A 215 12.04 -4.47 -32.08
C HIS A 215 13.03 -4.81 -33.18
N LYS A 216 14.25 -5.21 -32.81
CA LYS A 216 15.27 -5.63 -33.79
C LYS A 216 14.83 -6.86 -34.59
N ASN A 217 14.09 -7.77 -33.96
CA ASN A 217 13.61 -9.00 -34.58
C ASN A 217 12.23 -8.86 -35.26
N THR A 218 11.66 -7.64 -35.35
CA THR A 218 10.40 -7.43 -36.05
C THR A 218 10.66 -7.33 -37.55
N VAL A 219 10.23 -8.34 -38.32
CA VAL A 219 10.27 -8.31 -39.79
C VAL A 219 9.21 -7.32 -40.28
N TYR A 220 9.65 -6.22 -40.91
CA TYR A 220 8.76 -5.31 -41.64
C TYR A 220 8.32 -5.99 -42.93
N GLY A 221 7.12 -6.56 -42.95
CA GLY A 221 6.51 -7.03 -44.21
C GLY A 221 6.30 -5.84 -45.17
N PRO A 222 6.54 -6.01 -46.48
CA PRO A 222 6.46 -4.92 -47.45
C PRO A 222 5.08 -4.26 -47.44
N ASP A 223 5.06 -2.93 -47.52
CA ASP A 223 3.83 -2.16 -47.75
C ASP A 223 3.25 -2.58 -49.10
N ILE A 224 2.18 -3.37 -49.07
CA ILE A 224 1.42 -3.67 -50.28
C ILE A 224 0.71 -2.38 -50.67
N GLN A 225 1.25 -1.69 -51.68
CA GLN A 225 0.57 -0.60 -52.36
C GLN A 225 -0.76 -1.14 -52.89
N PRO A 226 -1.92 -0.53 -52.55
CA PRO A 226 -3.17 -0.92 -53.18
C PRO A 226 -3.11 -0.53 -54.65
N GLU A 227 -3.10 -1.53 -55.55
CA GLU A 227 -3.21 -1.31 -56.98
C GLU A 227 -4.50 -0.51 -57.31
N PRO A 228 -4.45 0.42 -58.28
CA PRO A 228 -5.62 1.19 -58.66
C PRO A 228 -6.65 0.27 -59.35
N TYR A 229 -7.81 0.16 -58.72
CA TYR A 229 -8.96 -0.58 -59.26
C TYR A 229 -9.43 0.08 -60.58
N THR A 230 -9.09 -0.50 -61.72
CA THR A 230 -9.66 -0.10 -63.01
C THR A 230 -11.06 -0.67 -63.13
N GLY A 231 -12.07 0.19 -63.04
CA GLY A 231 -13.45 -0.18 -63.31
C GLY A 231 -13.69 -0.45 -64.79
N ALA A 232 -14.48 -1.48 -65.09
CA ALA A 232 -15.18 -1.60 -66.37
C ALA A 232 -16.54 -2.28 -66.13
N TYR A 233 -17.60 -1.49 -66.26
CA TYR A 233 -18.97 -1.96 -66.45
C TYR A 233 -19.05 -2.70 -67.80
N GLY A 234 -19.66 -3.89 -67.84
CA GLY A 234 -20.14 -4.45 -69.10
C GLY A 234 -20.47 -5.95 -69.15
N ASN A 235 -21.77 -6.22 -69.10
CA ASN A 235 -22.51 -7.28 -69.81
C ASN A 235 -22.83 -8.61 -69.08
N PRO A 236 -24.13 -8.95 -68.89
CA PRO A 236 -24.59 -10.20 -68.29
C PRO A 236 -25.03 -11.19 -69.36
N THR A 237 -24.22 -12.19 -69.69
CA THR A 237 -24.70 -13.40 -70.36
C THR A 237 -23.71 -14.56 -70.23
N THR A 238 -24.27 -15.71 -69.87
CA THR A 238 -23.75 -17.09 -69.88
C THR A 238 -22.79 -17.56 -68.76
N PRO A 239 -23.09 -18.71 -68.12
CA PRO A 239 -22.27 -19.33 -67.09
C PRO A 239 -21.20 -20.21 -67.73
N ASP A 240 -19.97 -20.22 -67.20
CA ASP A 240 -19.02 -21.27 -67.52
C ASP A 240 -18.42 -21.89 -66.26
N MET A 241 -18.67 -23.18 -66.15
CA MET A 241 -18.19 -24.06 -65.11
C MET A 241 -16.80 -24.57 -65.50
N ASN A 242 -15.94 -24.73 -64.48
CA ASN A 242 -15.06 -25.89 -64.29
C ASN A 242 -14.01 -26.18 -65.39
N THR A 243 -12.71 -26.09 -65.11
CA THR A 243 -11.80 -27.21 -64.76
C THR A 243 -10.39 -26.67 -65.07
N SER A 244 -9.28 -27.02 -64.44
CA SER A 244 -8.74 -28.32 -64.02
C SER A 244 -7.73 -28.06 -62.89
N MET A 245 -7.82 -28.77 -61.76
CA MET A 245 -7.16 -30.05 -61.48
C MET A 245 -5.64 -30.01 -61.63
N ASN A 246 -4.93 -30.21 -60.50
CA ASN A 246 -4.04 -31.36 -60.19
C ASN A 246 -3.11 -30.94 -59.03
N SER A 247 -2.70 -31.73 -58.05
CA SER A 247 -3.09 -32.97 -57.37
C SER A 247 -2.02 -33.17 -56.29
N GLY A 248 -2.38 -33.77 -55.16
CA GLY A 248 -1.37 -34.17 -54.16
C GLY A 248 -1.92 -34.56 -52.79
N TYR A 249 -2.81 -35.56 -52.76
CA TYR A 249 -3.00 -36.54 -51.67
C TYR A 249 -3.18 -36.06 -50.21
N ALA A 250 -4.41 -36.22 -49.71
CA ALA A 250 -4.71 -36.74 -48.38
C ALA A 250 -4.98 -38.26 -48.50
N ASP A 251 -4.82 -39.07 -47.42
CA ASP A 251 -5.86 -39.95 -46.82
C ASP A 251 -5.27 -40.78 -45.61
N PRO A 252 -6.03 -41.61 -44.85
CA PRO A 252 -6.59 -41.26 -43.54
C PRO A 252 -6.48 -42.39 -42.48
N ASN A 253 -7.00 -42.13 -41.28
CA ASN A 253 -7.66 -43.10 -40.38
C ASN A 253 -8.28 -42.24 -39.28
N ALA A 254 -9.54 -42.34 -38.85
CA ALA A 254 -10.69 -43.10 -39.28
C ALA A 254 -11.93 -42.42 -38.66
N GLN A 255 -13.09 -42.72 -39.24
CA GLN A 255 -14.45 -42.21 -39.06
C GLN A 255 -15.02 -42.07 -37.62
N GLU A 256 -15.61 -40.89 -37.38
CA GLU A 256 -17.03 -40.58 -37.07
C GLU A 256 -17.77 -41.10 -35.80
N PRO A 257 -18.85 -40.39 -35.36
CA PRO A 257 -19.16 -40.11 -33.96
C PRO A 257 -20.36 -40.89 -33.39
N THR A 258 -20.48 -40.99 -32.06
CA THR A 258 -21.75 -41.33 -31.38
C THR A 258 -21.83 -40.70 -29.98
N THR A 259 -22.99 -40.12 -29.65
CA THR A 259 -23.50 -39.89 -28.29
C THR A 259 -24.76 -40.74 -28.10
N PRO A 260 -25.00 -41.34 -26.91
CA PRO A 260 -26.14 -40.91 -26.08
C PRO A 260 -25.98 -41.05 -24.52
N PHE A 261 -26.87 -40.34 -23.80
CA PHE A 261 -27.33 -40.34 -22.36
C PHE A 261 -27.08 -41.58 -21.46
N SER A 262 -27.07 -41.63 -20.11
CA SER A 262 -27.64 -40.81 -18.99
C SER A 262 -27.10 -41.25 -17.59
N ASP A 263 -27.10 -40.32 -16.62
CA ASP A 263 -27.36 -40.35 -15.14
C ASP A 263 -26.74 -41.37 -14.14
N ASN A 264 -26.11 -40.89 -13.03
CA ASN A 264 -26.74 -40.68 -11.69
C ASN A 264 -25.76 -40.37 -10.51
N ASN A 265 -26.17 -39.41 -9.64
CA ASN A 265 -25.91 -39.17 -8.18
C ASN A 265 -24.47 -39.12 -7.62
N THR A 266 -24.03 -38.29 -6.65
CA THR A 266 -24.58 -37.43 -5.55
C THR A 266 -23.38 -36.53 -5.13
N SER A 267 -23.47 -35.30 -4.61
CA SER A 267 -23.83 -34.93 -3.22
C SER A 267 -23.93 -33.40 -3.03
N GLU A 268 -25.03 -32.99 -2.41
CA GLU A 268 -25.21 -31.97 -1.36
C GLU A 268 -24.63 -30.55 -1.49
N ALA A 269 -25.56 -29.64 -1.76
CA ALA A 269 -25.53 -28.24 -1.37
C ALA A 269 -25.78 -28.08 0.14
N THR A 270 -25.04 -27.17 0.80
CA THR A 270 -25.48 -26.54 2.04
C THR A 270 -25.74 -25.06 1.79
N THR A 271 -27.01 -24.73 1.97
CA THR A 271 -27.62 -23.40 2.04
C THR A 271 -27.20 -22.71 3.33
N SER A 272 -26.82 -21.44 3.26
CA SER A 272 -27.05 -20.50 4.36
C SER A 272 -27.74 -19.27 3.76
N GLY A 273 -29.02 -19.14 4.09
CA GLY A 273 -29.86 -18.03 3.68
C GLY A 273 -29.50 -16.77 4.44
N LEU A 274 -29.32 -15.68 3.70
CA LEU A 274 -29.55 -14.34 4.18
C LEU A 274 -30.44 -13.66 3.14
N ASP A 275 -31.63 -13.31 3.61
CA ASP A 275 -32.68 -12.60 2.91
C ASP A 275 -32.18 -11.18 2.58
N PRO A 276 -32.26 -10.69 1.32
CA PRO A 276 -31.72 -9.38 0.95
C PRO A 276 -32.56 -8.17 1.42
N ASP A 277 -33.66 -8.36 2.15
CA ASP A 277 -34.57 -7.28 2.55
C ASP A 277 -34.52 -6.98 4.06
N THR A 278 -33.40 -6.47 4.55
CA THR A 278 -33.37 -5.77 5.86
C THR A 278 -32.40 -4.60 5.84
N PHE A 279 -32.55 -3.72 4.84
CA PHE A 279 -32.10 -2.34 4.93
C PHE A 279 -33.32 -1.47 5.22
N ASP A 280 -33.66 -1.35 6.51
CA ASP A 280 -34.44 -0.20 6.96
C ASP A 280 -33.47 0.97 7.13
N GLY A 281 -33.64 1.94 6.25
CA GLY A 281 -32.99 3.24 6.34
C GLY A 281 -33.54 3.99 7.54
N ASP A 282 -32.73 4.06 8.60
CA ASP A 282 -32.54 5.27 9.36
C ASP A 282 -31.27 5.10 10.22
N GLY A 283 -30.34 6.04 10.06
CA GLY A 283 -29.03 6.00 10.66
C GLY A 283 -29.08 6.19 12.17
N THR A 284 -29.00 5.10 12.93
CA THR A 284 -28.45 5.07 14.29
C THR A 284 -28.00 3.64 14.62
N SER A 285 -26.69 3.35 14.57
CA SER A 285 -26.15 2.14 15.22
C SER A 285 -25.72 2.49 16.64
N SER A 286 -26.48 1.98 17.62
CA SER A 286 -26.10 1.99 19.03
C SER A 286 -25.23 0.75 19.31
N PHE A 287 -23.98 0.96 19.70
CA PHE A 287 -23.11 -0.13 20.15
C PHE A 287 -23.10 -0.15 21.67
N LYS A 288 -23.56 -1.26 22.26
CA LYS A 288 -23.40 -1.56 23.70
C LYS A 288 -22.09 -2.32 23.91
N LEU A 289 -21.31 -1.91 24.91
CA LEU A 289 -20.18 -2.66 25.44
C LEU A 289 -20.65 -3.96 26.10
N LYS A 290 -19.85 -5.02 25.98
CA LYS A 290 -19.99 -6.26 26.76
C LYS A 290 -19.34 -6.06 28.13
N ASP A 291 -19.99 -6.63 29.13
CA ASP A 291 -19.58 -6.69 30.55
C ASP A 291 -18.20 -7.34 30.75
#